data_AF-A0A645F4X6-F1
#
_entry.id   AF-A0A645F4X6-F1
#
_cell.length_a   1.000
_cell.length_b   1.000
_cell.length_c   1.000
_cell.angle_alpha   90.00
_cell.angle_beta   90.00
_cell.angle_gamma   90.00
#
_symmetry.space_group_name_H-M   'P 1'
#
loop_
_entity.id
_entity.type
_entity.pdbx_description
1 polymer ?
#
loop_
_entity_poly.entity_id
_entity_poly.type
_entity_poly.pdbx_seq_one_letter_code
_entity_poly.pdbx_strand_id
1 'polypeptide(L)'
;MTNTCLSYLDIAYQASLRQEEEKSRLKEAILDEHLNAHYVRRELILITGSYKEKTRDHLRIYLESYRHVIENRLFNDYERSFSGWKGNLYKVTRQYEQWLKKSLEAELKEILLKEEKSFELLNAVKKHLAFYLKSFRERLSHNVEQVLGTNLQLEQWEITVGELKKPDISISRTFDSHIDLLWFIFPMFLWGRLFKLYFRGQIAPEVEKNLHRLTSSLNERINKGIDNLMNQALVYMNEEANMIEQLLSEHQVDSEQIKECIDRISWLNN
;
A
#
# COMPACT_ATOMS: atom_id res chain seq x y z
N MET A 1 1.50 -1.60 -28.75
CA MET A 1 2.09 -2.95 -28.82
C MET A 1 2.96 -3.15 -30.07
N THR A 2 2.53 -2.77 -31.27
CA THR A 2 3.35 -2.93 -32.50
C THR A 2 4.64 -2.10 -32.53
N ASN A 3 4.62 -0.85 -32.06
CA ASN A 3 5.81 0.03 -32.08
C ASN A 3 6.93 -0.42 -31.13
N THR A 4 6.59 -0.88 -29.92
CA THR A 4 7.56 -1.38 -28.95
C THR A 4 8.23 -2.66 -29.43
N CYS A 5 7.45 -3.57 -30.01
CA CYS A 5 7.96 -4.77 -30.66
C CYS A 5 8.94 -4.44 -31.81
N LEU A 6 8.59 -3.49 -32.67
CA LEU A 6 9.48 -3.01 -33.73
C LEU A 6 10.78 -2.42 -33.16
N SER A 7 10.72 -1.65 -32.07
CA SER A 7 11.94 -1.10 -31.45
C SER A 7 12.85 -2.16 -30.83
N TYR A 8 12.30 -3.22 -30.24
CA TYR A 8 13.11 -4.35 -29.76
C TYR A 8 13.74 -5.14 -30.91
N LEU A 9 13.02 -5.34 -32.01
CA LEU A 9 13.56 -6.01 -33.20
C LEU A 9 14.70 -5.20 -33.85
N ASP A 10 14.57 -3.87 -33.91
CA ASP A 10 15.63 -3.01 -34.42
C ASP A 10 16.90 -3.08 -33.53
N ILE A 11 16.72 -3.11 -32.20
CA ILE A 11 17.84 -3.32 -31.25
C ILE A 11 18.53 -4.66 -31.48
N ALA A 12 17.77 -5.75 -31.59
CA ALA A 12 18.35 -7.07 -31.89
C ALA A 12 19.08 -7.09 -33.24
N TYR A 13 18.52 -6.45 -34.26
CA TYR A 13 19.15 -6.31 -35.56
C TYR A 13 20.48 -5.56 -35.47
N GLN A 14 20.52 -4.37 -34.85
CA GLN A 14 21.78 -3.62 -34.69
C GLN A 14 22.81 -4.37 -33.84
N ALA A 15 22.38 -5.09 -32.81
CA ALA A 15 23.26 -5.92 -31.99
C ALA A 15 23.86 -7.09 -32.78
N SER A 16 23.09 -7.72 -33.66
CA SER A 16 23.53 -8.85 -34.49
C SER A 16 24.64 -8.48 -35.49
N LEU A 17 24.72 -7.19 -35.89
CA LEU A 17 25.75 -6.68 -36.79
C LEU A 17 27.12 -6.46 -36.11
N ARG A 18 27.19 -6.58 -34.78
CA ARG A 18 28.38 -6.26 -33.97
C ARG A 18 29.16 -7.52 -33.59
N GLN A 19 30.47 -7.36 -33.41
CA GLN A 19 31.34 -8.45 -32.95
C GLN A 19 31.10 -8.76 -31.46
N GLU A 20 31.37 -9.99 -31.04
CA GLU A 20 31.04 -10.46 -29.68
C GLU A 20 31.75 -9.66 -28.56
N GLU A 21 33.01 -9.26 -28.78
CA GLU A 21 33.72 -8.36 -27.85
C GLU A 21 33.10 -6.96 -27.77
N GLU A 22 32.52 -6.47 -28.86
CA GLU A 22 31.78 -5.20 -28.86
C GLU A 22 30.47 -5.35 -28.08
N LYS A 23 29.73 -6.45 -28.25
CA LYS A 23 28.45 -6.67 -27.55
C LYS A 23 28.56 -6.59 -26.03
N SER A 24 29.63 -7.15 -25.45
CA SER A 24 29.87 -7.04 -24.00
C SER A 24 30.06 -5.58 -23.56
N ARG A 25 30.77 -4.76 -24.36
CA ARG A 25 30.93 -3.32 -24.08
C ARG A 25 29.65 -2.54 -24.28
N LEU A 26 28.85 -2.89 -25.31
CA LEU A 26 27.54 -2.28 -25.54
C LEU A 26 26.60 -2.55 -24.38
N LYS A 27 26.62 -3.76 -23.82
CA LYS A 27 25.84 -4.14 -22.64
C LYS A 27 26.20 -3.31 -21.41
N GLU A 28 27.49 -3.14 -21.11
CA GLU A 28 27.94 -2.31 -19.99
C GLU A 28 27.60 -0.83 -20.17
N ALA A 29 27.64 -0.32 -21.41
CA ALA A 29 27.27 1.05 -21.73
C ALA A 29 25.75 1.29 -21.68
N ILE A 30 24.95 0.31 -22.09
CA ILE A 30 23.49 0.40 -22.10
C ILE A 30 22.91 0.19 -20.70
N LEU A 31 23.35 -0.86 -20.00
CA LEU A 31 22.91 -1.26 -18.67
C LEU A 31 23.91 -0.80 -17.62
N ASP A 32 24.06 0.52 -17.50
CA ASP A 32 24.96 1.14 -16.53
C ASP A 32 24.60 0.79 -15.07
N GLU A 33 25.46 1.20 -14.12
CA GLU A 33 25.28 0.93 -12.69
C GLU A 33 23.90 1.37 -12.15
N HIS A 34 23.31 2.42 -12.72
CA HIS A 34 22.02 2.94 -12.27
C HIS A 34 20.81 2.20 -12.85
N LEU A 35 21.01 1.45 -13.93
CA LEU A 35 20.02 0.54 -14.50
C LEU A 35 20.17 -0.89 -13.95
N ASN A 36 21.20 -1.13 -13.14
CA ASN A 36 21.39 -2.38 -12.43
C ASN A 36 20.25 -2.65 -11.44
N ALA A 37 19.72 -3.88 -11.48
CA ALA A 37 18.63 -4.33 -10.62
C ALA A 37 18.89 -4.10 -9.11
N HIS A 38 20.13 -4.28 -8.65
CA HIS A 38 20.50 -4.04 -7.26
C HIS A 38 20.44 -2.56 -6.88
N TYR A 39 20.92 -1.67 -7.76
CA TYR A 39 20.88 -0.22 -7.54
C TYR A 39 19.43 0.27 -7.52
N VAL A 40 18.64 -0.09 -8.54
CA VAL A 40 17.22 0.26 -8.65
C VAL A 40 16.45 -0.21 -7.42
N ARG A 41 16.67 -1.46 -6.98
CA ARG A 41 16.04 -1.99 -5.77
C ARG A 41 16.39 -1.20 -4.52
N ARG A 42 17.66 -0.81 -4.37
CA ARG A 42 18.09 0.00 -3.23
C ARG A 42 17.38 1.36 -3.21
N GLU A 43 17.31 2.04 -4.35
CA GLU A 43 16.62 3.33 -4.46
C GLU A 43 15.13 3.21 -4.14
N LEU A 44 14.44 2.20 -4.69
CA LEU A 44 13.02 1.97 -4.41
C LEU A 44 12.76 1.63 -2.94
N ILE A 45 13.66 0.90 -2.28
CA ILE A 45 13.59 0.64 -0.83
C ILE A 45 13.74 1.95 -0.03
N LEU A 46 14.65 2.84 -0.43
CA LEU A 46 14.83 4.14 0.25
C LEU A 46 13.59 5.02 0.09
N ILE A 47 13.05 5.12 -1.14
CA ILE A 47 11.83 5.87 -1.43
C ILE A 47 10.69 5.34 -0.56
N THR A 48 10.38 4.05 -0.67
CA THR A 48 9.25 3.44 0.04
C THR A 48 9.43 3.46 1.56
N GLY A 49 10.65 3.23 2.05
CA GLY A 49 10.99 3.31 3.46
C GLY A 49 10.65 4.66 4.08
N SER A 50 10.98 5.76 3.39
CA SER A 50 10.68 7.12 3.85
C SER A 50 9.17 7.41 4.00
N TYR A 51 8.33 6.79 3.16
CA TYR A 51 6.86 6.91 3.29
C TYR A 51 6.33 6.03 4.42
N LYS A 52 6.83 4.81 4.56
CA LYS A 52 6.42 3.89 5.64
C LYS A 52 6.73 4.47 7.02
N GLU A 53 7.88 5.11 7.17
CA GLU A 53 8.29 5.77 8.42
C GLU A 53 7.28 6.85 8.85
N LYS A 54 6.85 7.70 7.90
CA LYS A 54 5.93 8.82 8.18
C LYS A 54 4.46 8.41 8.28
N THR A 55 4.09 7.27 7.67
CA THR A 55 2.69 6.81 7.57
C THR A 55 2.06 6.66 8.95
N ARG A 56 2.75 5.99 9.88
CA ARG A 56 2.21 5.71 11.22
C ARG A 56 1.90 7.00 11.98
N ASP A 57 2.80 7.97 11.95
CA ASP A 57 2.62 9.23 12.67
C ASP A 57 1.50 10.08 12.07
N HIS A 58 1.43 10.16 10.74
CA HIS A 58 0.34 10.87 10.06
C HIS A 58 -1.02 10.26 10.38
N LEU A 59 -1.15 8.92 10.32
CA LEU A 59 -2.39 8.22 10.67
C LEU A 59 -2.76 8.44 12.14
N ARG A 60 -1.77 8.35 13.04
CA ARG A 60 -1.98 8.56 14.46
C ARG A 60 -2.54 9.96 14.73
N ILE A 61 -1.90 11.00 14.21
CA ILE A 61 -2.33 12.40 14.40
C ILE A 61 -3.74 12.60 13.82
N TYR A 62 -4.00 12.06 12.62
CA TYR A 62 -5.29 12.16 11.97
C TYR A 62 -6.40 11.47 12.77
N LEU A 63 -6.21 10.23 13.20
CA LEU A 63 -7.21 9.47 13.96
C LEU A 63 -7.41 10.02 15.38
N GLU A 64 -6.35 10.46 16.04
CA GLU A 64 -6.43 11.06 17.38
C GLU A 64 -7.26 12.36 17.36
N SER A 65 -7.30 13.09 16.23
CA SER A 65 -8.13 14.29 16.09
C SER A 65 -9.64 14.01 16.28
N TYR A 66 -10.08 12.76 16.07
CA TYR A 66 -11.48 12.36 16.28
C TYR A 66 -11.78 11.94 17.73
N ARG A 67 -10.76 11.72 18.57
CA ARG A 67 -10.92 11.14 19.92
C ARG A 67 -11.97 11.85 20.75
N HIS A 68 -11.82 13.16 20.95
CA HIS A 68 -12.73 13.92 21.79
C HIS A 68 -14.16 13.97 21.22
N VAL A 69 -14.31 13.93 19.90
CA VAL A 69 -15.63 13.90 19.26
C VAL A 69 -16.32 12.57 19.55
N ILE A 70 -15.62 11.46 19.41
CA ILE A 70 -16.12 10.11 19.71
C ILE A 70 -16.45 9.99 21.20
N GLU A 71 -15.54 10.38 22.08
CA GLU A 71 -15.72 10.33 23.53
C GLU A 71 -17.00 11.08 23.94
N ASN A 72 -17.18 12.31 23.46
CA ASN A 72 -18.36 13.11 23.77
C ASN A 72 -19.67 12.48 23.27
N ARG A 73 -19.68 11.93 22.05
CA ARG A 73 -20.85 11.23 21.51
C ARG A 73 -21.19 10.00 22.34
N LEU A 74 -20.19 9.18 22.65
CA LEU A 74 -20.37 7.97 23.47
C LEU A 74 -20.80 8.31 24.90
N PHE A 75 -20.28 9.38 25.52
CA PHE A 75 -20.74 9.83 26.83
C PHE A 75 -22.23 10.23 26.81
N ASN A 76 -22.65 10.98 25.80
CA ASN A 76 -24.04 11.41 25.68
C ASN A 76 -24.99 10.23 25.41
N ASP A 77 -24.58 9.30 24.55
CA ASP A 77 -25.35 8.08 24.24
C ASP A 77 -25.39 7.11 25.44
N TYR A 78 -24.30 7.03 26.20
CA TYR A 78 -24.22 6.25 27.44
C TYR A 78 -25.22 6.72 28.48
N GLU A 79 -25.28 8.04 28.74
CA GLU A 79 -26.19 8.60 29.75
C GLU A 79 -27.66 8.27 29.45
N ARG A 80 -28.03 8.24 28.16
CA ARG A 80 -29.36 7.84 27.70
C ARG A 80 -29.58 6.34 27.86
N SER A 81 -28.62 5.54 27.38
CA SER A 81 -28.70 4.08 27.36
C SER A 81 -28.72 3.46 28.76
N PHE A 82 -27.88 3.96 29.67
CA PHE A 82 -27.76 3.44 31.03
C PHE A 82 -29.07 3.50 31.81
N SER A 83 -29.90 4.53 31.57
CA SER A 83 -31.20 4.69 32.24
C SER A 83 -32.18 3.55 31.95
N GLY A 84 -32.04 2.90 30.79
CA GLY A 84 -32.87 1.78 30.37
C GLY A 84 -32.36 0.41 30.83
N TRP A 85 -31.13 0.31 31.33
CA TRP A 85 -30.53 -0.96 31.70
C TRP A 85 -31.09 -1.48 33.02
N LYS A 86 -31.57 -2.72 33.00
CA LYS A 86 -32.18 -3.39 34.16
C LYS A 86 -31.53 -4.75 34.40
N GLY A 87 -31.55 -5.18 35.67
CA GLY A 87 -31.07 -6.50 36.10
C GLY A 87 -30.07 -6.43 37.24
N ASN A 88 -29.41 -7.56 37.49
CA ASN A 88 -28.24 -7.61 38.36
C ASN A 88 -27.00 -7.09 37.62
N LEU A 89 -25.88 -6.95 38.34
CA LEU A 89 -24.63 -6.46 37.77
C LEU A 89 -24.23 -7.17 36.49
N TYR A 90 -24.28 -8.50 36.51
CA TYR A 90 -23.90 -9.34 35.38
C TYR A 90 -24.67 -8.94 34.11
N LYS A 91 -25.99 -8.80 34.20
CA LYS A 91 -26.83 -8.39 33.06
C LYS A 91 -26.51 -6.97 32.60
N VAL A 92 -26.27 -6.05 33.53
CA VAL A 92 -25.96 -4.65 33.19
C VAL A 92 -24.59 -4.54 32.54
N THR A 93 -23.59 -5.29 33.04
CA THR A 93 -22.27 -5.41 32.42
C THR A 93 -22.35 -5.91 30.98
N ARG A 94 -23.12 -6.98 30.71
CA ARG A 94 -23.27 -7.49 29.34
C ARG A 94 -23.98 -6.49 28.42
N GLN A 95 -24.97 -5.75 28.93
CA GLN A 95 -25.59 -4.65 28.20
C GLN A 95 -24.59 -3.54 27.89
N TYR A 96 -23.75 -3.16 28.86
CA TYR A 96 -22.67 -2.19 28.66
C TYR A 96 -21.68 -2.64 27.59
N GLU A 97 -21.17 -3.87 27.68
CA GLU A 97 -20.20 -4.42 26.71
C GLU A 97 -20.78 -4.46 25.29
N GLN A 98 -22.03 -4.90 25.15
CA GLN A 98 -22.71 -4.93 23.84
C GLN A 98 -22.95 -3.52 23.29
N TRP A 99 -23.41 -2.60 24.14
CA TRP A 99 -23.61 -1.20 23.78
C TRP A 99 -22.29 -0.55 23.34
N LEU A 100 -21.25 -0.64 24.18
CA LEU A 100 -19.94 -0.07 23.88
C LEU A 100 -19.38 -0.65 22.58
N LYS A 101 -19.50 -1.97 22.40
CA LYS A 101 -19.08 -2.62 21.17
C LYS A 101 -19.77 -2.01 19.95
N LYS A 102 -21.10 -1.98 19.96
CA LYS A 102 -21.90 -1.50 18.83
C LYS A 102 -21.69 -0.01 18.55
N SER A 103 -21.68 0.83 19.59
CA SER A 103 -21.56 2.28 19.44
C SER A 103 -20.16 2.68 18.99
N LEU A 104 -19.11 2.08 19.56
CA LEU A 104 -17.74 2.36 19.14
C LEU A 104 -17.46 1.84 17.72
N GLU A 105 -17.98 0.67 17.37
CA GLU A 105 -17.87 0.15 15.99
C GLU A 105 -18.55 1.08 14.98
N ALA A 106 -19.71 1.66 15.32
CA ALA A 106 -20.39 2.62 14.46
C ALA A 106 -19.57 3.90 14.25
N GLU A 107 -19.01 4.48 15.31
CA GLU A 107 -18.17 5.69 15.24
C GLU A 107 -16.90 5.44 14.41
N LEU A 108 -16.22 4.31 14.63
CA LEU A 108 -15.01 3.96 13.87
C LEU A 108 -15.32 3.67 12.39
N LYS A 109 -16.47 3.05 12.08
CA LYS A 109 -16.93 2.90 10.69
C LYS A 109 -17.20 4.23 10.02
N GLU A 110 -17.79 5.20 10.73
CA GLU A 110 -18.05 6.54 10.18
C GLU A 110 -16.73 7.23 9.79
N ILE A 111 -15.70 7.12 10.64
CA ILE A 111 -14.36 7.65 10.35
C ILE A 111 -13.79 6.99 9.10
N LEU A 112 -13.86 5.66 9.02
CA LEU A 112 -13.35 4.90 7.87
C LEU A 112 -14.06 5.20 6.55
N LEU A 113 -15.34 5.60 6.59
CA LEU A 113 -16.05 6.04 5.39
C LEU A 113 -15.58 7.41 4.90
N LYS A 114 -15.06 8.24 5.80
CA LYS A 114 -14.52 9.58 5.52
C LYS A 114 -12.99 9.58 5.39
N GLU A 115 -12.37 8.41 5.47
CA GLU A 115 -10.93 8.25 5.56
C GLU A 115 -10.30 8.40 4.18
N GLU A 116 -9.88 9.62 3.86
CA GLU A 116 -9.21 9.94 2.60
C GLU A 116 -7.68 9.82 2.71
N LYS A 117 -7.15 9.84 3.95
CA LYS A 117 -5.72 9.98 4.22
C LYS A 117 -4.90 8.79 3.72
N SER A 118 -5.42 7.57 3.82
CA SER A 118 -4.74 6.36 3.37
C SER A 118 -4.61 6.33 1.85
N PHE A 119 -5.64 6.80 1.14
CA PHE A 119 -5.58 6.95 -0.31
C PHE A 119 -4.62 8.06 -0.73
N GLU A 120 -4.58 9.19 -0.01
CA GLU A 120 -3.60 10.25 -0.27
C GLU A 120 -2.16 9.74 -0.14
N LEU A 121 -1.86 8.98 0.90
CA LEU A 121 -0.52 8.42 1.15
C LEU A 121 -0.11 7.45 0.03
N LEU A 122 -0.99 6.54 -0.36
CA LEU A 122 -0.69 5.61 -1.46
C LEU A 122 -0.59 6.32 -2.81
N ASN A 123 -1.41 7.33 -3.06
CA ASN A 123 -1.32 8.12 -4.28
C ASN A 123 -0.02 8.90 -4.34
N ALA A 124 0.48 9.43 -3.22
CA ALA A 124 1.78 10.09 -3.15
C ALA A 124 2.92 9.11 -3.51
N VAL A 125 2.89 7.90 -2.96
CA VAL A 125 3.85 6.83 -3.29
C VAL A 125 3.75 6.43 -4.77
N LYS A 126 2.53 6.20 -5.28
CA LYS A 126 2.30 5.89 -6.70
C LYS A 126 2.92 6.96 -7.61
N LYS A 127 2.68 8.25 -7.31
CA LYS A 127 3.23 9.36 -8.10
C LYS A 127 4.76 9.37 -8.09
N HIS A 128 5.38 9.15 -6.93
CA HIS A 128 6.84 9.12 -6.83
C HIS A 128 7.43 7.93 -7.61
N LEU A 129 6.84 6.74 -7.46
CA LEU A 129 7.27 5.55 -8.22
C LEU A 129 7.06 5.72 -9.73
N ALA A 130 5.95 6.32 -10.16
CA ALA A 130 5.69 6.61 -11.57
C ALA A 130 6.70 7.61 -12.14
N PHE A 131 7.09 8.63 -11.35
CA PHE A 131 8.14 9.56 -11.74
C PHE A 131 9.49 8.86 -11.88
N TYR A 132 9.89 8.06 -10.89
CA TYR A 132 11.13 7.30 -10.94
C TYR A 132 11.16 6.33 -12.13
N LEU A 133 10.04 5.67 -12.41
CA LEU A 133 9.89 4.79 -13.56
C LEU A 133 10.06 5.53 -14.90
N LYS A 134 9.48 6.73 -15.01
CA LYS A 134 9.68 7.56 -16.19
C LYS A 134 11.18 7.86 -16.39
N SER A 135 11.88 8.26 -15.33
CA SER A 135 13.33 8.53 -15.40
C SER A 135 14.16 7.29 -15.76
N PHE A 136 13.78 6.11 -15.26
CA PHE A 136 14.40 4.84 -15.65
C PHE A 136 14.28 4.60 -17.17
N ARG A 137 13.06 4.72 -17.72
CA ARG A 137 12.80 4.53 -19.15
C ARG A 137 13.56 5.53 -20.02
N GLU A 138 13.56 6.80 -19.63
CA GLU A 138 14.28 7.86 -20.35
C GLU A 138 15.78 7.58 -20.39
N ARG A 139 16.36 7.09 -19.28
CA ARG A 139 17.78 6.71 -19.22
C ARG A 139 18.09 5.51 -20.10
N LEU A 140 17.29 4.45 -20.00
CA LEU A 140 17.47 3.25 -20.83
C LEU A 140 17.37 3.59 -22.32
N SER A 141 16.36 4.36 -22.71
CA SER A 141 16.17 4.82 -24.09
C SER A 141 17.34 5.67 -24.57
N HIS A 142 17.82 6.60 -23.73
CA HIS A 142 18.96 7.44 -24.08
C HIS A 142 20.23 6.62 -24.27
N ASN A 143 20.51 5.67 -23.37
CA ASN A 143 21.69 4.82 -23.47
C ASN A 143 21.64 3.95 -24.74
N VAL A 144 20.46 3.39 -25.08
CA VAL A 144 20.27 2.63 -26.33
C VAL A 144 20.50 3.52 -27.56
N GLU A 145 19.96 4.73 -27.58
CA GLU A 145 20.12 5.66 -28.71
C GLU A 145 21.59 6.07 -28.88
N GLN A 146 22.29 6.40 -27.80
CA GLN A 146 23.70 6.77 -27.86
C GLN A 146 24.60 5.63 -28.34
N VAL A 147 24.28 4.40 -27.95
CA VAL A 147 25.14 3.23 -28.19
C VAL A 147 24.83 2.55 -29.54
N LEU A 148 23.55 2.43 -29.91
CA LEU A 148 23.09 1.72 -31.10
C LEU A 148 22.51 2.63 -32.19
N GLY A 149 22.25 3.92 -31.90
CA GLY A 149 21.61 4.85 -32.84
C GLY A 149 20.12 4.60 -33.05
N THR A 150 19.49 3.76 -32.23
CA THR A 150 18.08 3.36 -32.34
C THR A 150 17.23 3.98 -31.23
N ASN A 151 15.98 4.30 -31.54
CA ASN A 151 15.06 4.89 -30.57
C ASN A 151 14.20 3.79 -29.92
N LEU A 152 14.42 3.54 -28.64
CA LEU A 152 13.65 2.58 -27.86
C LEU A 152 12.29 3.18 -27.44
N GLN A 153 11.20 2.68 -28.03
CA GLN A 153 9.85 3.13 -27.68
C GLN A 153 9.21 2.24 -26.61
N LEU A 154 9.43 2.61 -25.35
CA LEU A 154 8.81 1.92 -24.21
C LEU A 154 7.37 2.39 -23.99
N GLU A 155 6.46 1.44 -23.79
CA GLU A 155 5.07 1.75 -23.45
C GLU A 155 4.95 2.46 -22.10
N GLN A 156 3.96 3.36 -22.00
CA GLN A 156 3.59 3.97 -20.73
C GLN A 156 2.89 2.93 -19.85
N TRP A 157 3.67 2.15 -19.10
CA TRP A 157 3.12 1.30 -18.05
C TRP A 157 2.65 2.15 -16.86
N GLU A 158 1.41 1.93 -16.44
CA GLU A 158 0.80 2.60 -15.28
C GLU A 158 0.77 1.66 -14.07
N ILE A 159 1.35 2.12 -12.96
CA ILE A 159 1.21 1.42 -11.67
C ILE A 159 -0.25 1.52 -11.21
N THR A 160 -0.87 0.37 -10.92
CA THR A 160 -2.24 0.32 -10.41
C THR A 160 -2.25 0.24 -8.89
N VAL A 161 -3.05 1.11 -8.27
CA VAL A 161 -3.35 1.01 -6.84
C VAL A 161 -4.46 -0.01 -6.70
N GLY A 162 -4.13 -1.19 -6.19
CA GLY A 162 -5.13 -2.19 -5.84
C GLY A 162 -6.11 -1.67 -4.78
N GLU A 163 -7.29 -2.27 -4.73
CA GLU A 163 -8.32 -1.87 -3.77
C GLU A 163 -7.85 -2.10 -2.32
N LEU A 164 -7.87 -1.04 -1.51
CA LEU A 164 -7.62 -1.16 -0.08
C LEU A 164 -8.84 -1.75 0.61
N LYS A 165 -8.78 -3.03 0.99
CA LYS A 165 -9.80 -3.64 1.83
C LYS A 165 -9.94 -2.87 3.15
N LYS A 166 -11.16 -2.42 3.45
CA LYS A 166 -11.52 -1.70 4.70
C LYS A 166 -11.03 -2.48 5.94
N PRO A 167 -10.53 -1.78 6.97
CA PRO A 167 -10.01 -2.44 8.17
C PRO A 167 -11.12 -3.07 9.01
N ASP A 168 -10.74 -4.11 9.75
CA ASP A 168 -11.61 -4.83 10.67
C ASP A 168 -11.50 -4.20 12.07
N ILE A 169 -12.62 -4.08 12.78
CA ILE A 169 -12.71 -3.40 14.08
C ILE A 169 -12.87 -4.45 15.18
N SER A 170 -12.01 -4.41 16.20
CA SER A 170 -11.97 -5.40 17.29
C SER A 170 -11.98 -4.74 18.68
N ILE A 171 -12.92 -5.13 19.55
CA ILE A 171 -13.19 -4.50 20.85
C ILE A 171 -12.88 -5.47 22.00
N SER A 172 -12.19 -4.98 23.03
CA SER A 172 -11.78 -5.72 24.24
C SER A 172 -12.98 -6.10 25.12
N ARG A 173 -12.92 -7.24 25.81
CA ARG A 173 -13.88 -7.54 26.89
C ARG A 173 -13.60 -6.64 28.10
N THR A 174 -14.65 -6.14 28.77
CA THR A 174 -14.52 -5.17 29.86
C THR A 174 -14.21 -5.83 31.21
N PHE A 175 -14.56 -7.11 31.39
CA PHE A 175 -14.22 -7.87 32.60
C PHE A 175 -13.52 -9.19 32.27
N ASP A 176 -12.36 -9.41 32.88
CA ASP A 176 -11.70 -10.72 32.96
C ASP A 176 -12.28 -11.55 34.12
N SER A 177 -12.44 -12.85 33.88
CA SER A 177 -13.29 -13.88 34.52
C SER A 177 -13.38 -13.99 36.05
N HIS A 178 -12.68 -13.20 36.84
CA HIS A 178 -12.68 -13.32 38.31
C HIS A 178 -13.76 -12.48 38.99
N ILE A 179 -14.16 -11.39 38.35
CA ILE A 179 -15.18 -10.46 38.84
C ILE A 179 -16.59 -11.01 38.53
N ASP A 180 -16.78 -11.63 37.36
CA ASP A 180 -18.05 -12.27 36.95
C ASP A 180 -18.61 -13.29 37.96
N LEU A 181 -17.74 -13.92 38.77
CA LEU A 181 -18.13 -14.99 39.69
C LEU A 181 -18.86 -14.49 40.96
N LEU A 182 -18.64 -13.24 41.38
CA LEU A 182 -19.19 -12.69 42.65
C LEU A 182 -20.33 -11.68 42.43
N TRP A 183 -20.68 -11.40 41.17
CA TRP A 183 -21.51 -10.25 40.79
C TRP A 183 -23.03 -10.47 40.91
N PHE A 184 -23.45 -11.69 41.21
CA PHE A 184 -24.85 -11.99 41.54
C PHE A 184 -25.31 -11.40 42.89
N ILE A 185 -24.36 -11.00 43.76
CA ILE A 185 -24.64 -10.55 45.13
C ILE A 185 -24.91 -9.04 45.21
N PHE A 186 -24.44 -8.24 44.24
CA PHE A 186 -24.53 -6.78 44.30
C PHE A 186 -25.85 -6.27 43.69
N PRO A 187 -26.80 -5.76 44.50
CA PRO A 187 -28.05 -5.24 43.97
C PRO A 187 -27.83 -3.89 43.31
N MET A 188 -28.37 -3.70 42.10
CA MET A 188 -28.23 -2.44 41.35
C MET A 188 -28.81 -1.22 42.07
N PHE A 189 -29.76 -1.40 42.99
CA PHE A 189 -30.32 -0.28 43.76
C PHE A 189 -29.35 0.31 44.79
N LEU A 190 -28.39 -0.49 45.28
CA LEU A 190 -27.37 -0.02 46.24
C LEU A 190 -26.15 0.59 45.52
N TRP A 191 -25.74 -0.02 44.40
CA TRP A 191 -24.45 0.30 43.75
C TRP A 191 -24.57 0.95 42.37
N GLY A 192 -25.79 1.16 41.86
CA GLY A 192 -26.01 1.62 40.49
C GLY A 192 -25.28 2.92 40.13
N ARG A 193 -25.18 3.87 41.07
CA ARG A 193 -24.43 5.12 40.86
C ARG A 193 -22.92 4.88 40.71
N LEU A 194 -22.36 3.96 41.48
CA LEU A 194 -20.93 3.63 41.42
C LEU A 194 -20.59 2.94 40.10
N PHE A 195 -21.42 1.97 39.68
CA PHE A 195 -21.25 1.32 38.38
C PHE A 195 -21.47 2.27 37.22
N LYS A 196 -22.41 3.20 37.35
CA LYS A 196 -22.62 4.25 36.34
C LYS A 196 -21.34 5.04 36.10
N LEU A 197 -20.69 5.49 37.18
CA LEU A 197 -19.44 6.25 37.11
C LEU A 197 -18.28 5.39 36.60
N TYR A 198 -18.20 4.14 37.06
CA TYR A 198 -17.17 3.19 36.62
C TYR A 198 -17.23 2.94 35.11
N PHE A 199 -18.39 2.52 34.59
CA PHE A 199 -18.60 2.26 33.16
C PHE A 199 -18.37 3.51 32.32
N ARG A 200 -18.78 4.68 32.81
CA ARG A 200 -18.47 5.95 32.16
C ARG A 200 -16.96 6.16 32.06
N GLY A 201 -16.22 5.92 33.16
CA GLY A 201 -14.77 6.04 33.20
C GLY A 201 -14.03 5.11 32.24
N GLN A 202 -14.65 4.00 31.81
CA GLN A 202 -14.06 3.05 30.85
C GLN A 202 -14.20 3.48 29.39
N ILE A 203 -15.06 4.45 29.07
CA ILE A 203 -15.30 4.86 27.68
C ILE A 203 -14.03 5.46 27.05
N ALA A 204 -13.40 6.45 27.68
CA ALA A 204 -12.23 7.11 27.12
C ALA A 204 -11.02 6.17 26.91
N PRO A 205 -10.64 5.32 27.89
CA PRO A 205 -9.60 4.31 27.70
C PRO A 205 -9.90 3.32 26.55
N GLU A 206 -11.15 2.89 26.40
CA GLU A 206 -11.51 1.99 25.30
C GLU A 206 -11.51 2.71 23.94
N VAL A 207 -11.92 3.97 23.87
CA VAL A 207 -11.78 4.77 22.64
C VAL A 207 -10.30 4.88 22.23
N GLU A 208 -9.42 5.25 23.15
CA GLU A 208 -7.98 5.37 22.91
C GLU A 208 -7.36 4.06 22.41
N LYS A 209 -7.62 2.94 23.12
CA LYS A 209 -7.12 1.61 22.70
C LYS A 209 -7.57 1.25 21.29
N ASN A 210 -8.83 1.51 20.95
CA ASN A 210 -9.37 1.15 19.64
C ASN A 210 -8.87 2.07 18.52
N LEU A 211 -8.65 3.36 18.78
CA LEU A 211 -7.98 4.26 17.83
C LEU A 211 -6.53 3.84 17.58
N HIS A 212 -5.80 3.39 18.60
CA HIS A 212 -4.45 2.83 18.43
C HIS A 212 -4.44 1.53 17.61
N ARG A 213 -5.40 0.63 17.85
CA ARG A 213 -5.57 -0.59 17.05
C ARG A 213 -5.90 -0.25 15.59
N LEU A 214 -6.80 0.71 15.39
CA LEU A 214 -7.17 1.17 14.05
C LEU A 214 -5.97 1.77 13.31
N THR A 215 -5.21 2.64 13.98
CA THR A 215 -3.95 3.21 13.47
C THR A 215 -3.00 2.10 13.03
N SER A 216 -2.79 1.09 13.88
CA SER A 216 -1.88 -0.02 13.60
C SER A 216 -2.36 -0.85 12.40
N SER A 217 -3.67 -1.16 12.33
CA SER A 217 -4.24 -1.92 11.22
C SER A 217 -4.15 -1.17 9.89
N LEU A 218 -4.48 0.13 9.88
CA LEU A 218 -4.35 0.96 8.69
C LEU A 218 -2.89 1.10 8.25
N ASN A 219 -1.97 1.32 9.19
CA ASN A 219 -0.54 1.41 8.90
C ASN A 219 -0.02 0.12 8.26
N GLU A 220 -0.38 -1.05 8.79
CA GLU A 220 0.01 -2.33 8.19
C GLU A 220 -0.53 -2.50 6.76
N ARG A 221 -1.79 -2.10 6.53
CA ARG A 221 -2.43 -2.19 5.21
C ARG A 221 -1.80 -1.25 4.20
N ILE A 222 -1.54 -0.01 4.58
CA ILE A 222 -0.86 0.98 3.73
C ILE A 222 0.54 0.49 3.41
N ASN A 223 1.29 -0.01 4.40
CA ASN A 223 2.63 -0.55 4.16
C ASN A 223 2.63 -1.71 3.17
N LYS A 224 1.64 -2.63 3.27
CA LYS A 224 1.43 -3.68 2.26
C LYS A 224 1.09 -3.12 0.88
N GLY A 225 0.27 -2.07 0.82
CA GLY A 225 -0.02 -1.33 -0.42
C GLY A 225 1.25 -0.75 -1.05
N ILE A 226 2.09 -0.10 -0.24
CA ILE A 226 3.40 0.44 -0.66
C ILE A 226 4.32 -0.66 -1.17
N ASP A 227 4.40 -1.79 -0.47
CA ASP A 227 5.19 -2.95 -0.89
C ASP A 227 4.72 -3.51 -2.23
N ASN A 228 3.41 -3.60 -2.44
CA ASN A 228 2.85 -4.04 -3.71
C ASN A 228 3.21 -3.07 -4.85
N LEU A 229 3.07 -1.75 -4.63
CA LEU A 229 3.44 -0.75 -5.65
C LEU A 229 4.93 -0.83 -5.99
N MET A 230 5.80 -0.97 -4.98
CA MET A 230 7.24 -1.15 -5.16
C MET A 230 7.56 -2.41 -5.96
N ASN A 231 6.94 -3.54 -5.61
CA ASN A 231 7.16 -4.80 -6.30
C ASN A 231 6.73 -4.74 -7.76
N GLN A 232 5.58 -4.10 -8.06
CA GLN A 232 5.16 -3.93 -9.45
C GLN A 232 6.17 -3.09 -10.25
N ALA A 233 6.67 -1.99 -9.66
CA ALA A 233 7.70 -1.15 -10.30
C ALA A 233 9.01 -1.91 -10.54
N LEU A 234 9.44 -2.73 -9.55
CA LEU A 234 10.63 -3.57 -9.66
C LEU A 234 10.53 -4.63 -10.75
N VAL A 235 9.39 -5.34 -10.79
CA VAL A 235 9.14 -6.37 -11.81
C VAL A 235 9.24 -5.74 -13.19
N TYR A 236 8.54 -4.63 -13.42
CA TYR A 236 8.57 -3.92 -14.70
C TYR A 236 10.00 -3.51 -15.11
N MET A 237 10.75 -2.84 -14.22
CA MET A 237 12.11 -2.37 -14.55
C MET A 237 13.07 -3.53 -14.84
N ASN A 238 12.96 -4.63 -14.09
CA ASN A 238 13.79 -5.81 -14.32
C ASN A 238 13.43 -6.53 -15.62
N GLU A 239 12.14 -6.63 -15.95
CA GLU A 239 11.70 -7.21 -17.23
C GLU A 239 12.24 -6.41 -18.41
N GLU A 240 12.16 -5.07 -18.36
CA GLU A 240 12.72 -4.19 -19.39
C GLU A 240 14.24 -4.33 -19.53
N ALA A 241 14.98 -4.28 -18.42
CA ALA A 241 16.43 -4.44 -18.44
C ALA A 241 16.87 -5.82 -18.95
N ASN A 242 16.21 -6.88 -18.48
CA ASN A 242 16.49 -8.25 -18.90
C ASN A 242 16.16 -8.48 -20.39
N MET A 243 15.09 -7.87 -20.89
CA MET A 243 14.74 -7.95 -22.31
C MET A 243 15.85 -7.36 -23.18
N ILE A 244 16.34 -6.16 -22.82
CA ILE A 244 17.47 -5.54 -23.51
C ILE A 244 18.74 -6.39 -23.39
N GLU A 245 19.03 -6.91 -22.19
CA GLU A 245 20.17 -7.81 -21.97
C GLU A 245 20.12 -9.06 -22.86
N GLN A 246 18.95 -9.69 -22.99
CA GLN A 246 18.74 -10.85 -23.85
C GLN A 246 18.93 -10.50 -25.33
N LEU A 247 18.35 -9.39 -25.81
CA LEU A 247 18.49 -8.95 -27.21
C LEU A 247 19.95 -8.65 -27.57
N LEU A 248 20.74 -8.15 -26.61
CA LEU A 248 22.17 -7.91 -26.80
C LEU A 248 23.01 -9.19 -26.73
N SER A 249 22.51 -10.24 -26.07
CA SER A 249 23.24 -11.48 -25.82
C SER A 249 22.89 -12.63 -26.79
N GLU A 250 21.80 -12.52 -27.56
CA GLU A 250 21.42 -13.57 -28.51
C GLU A 250 22.50 -13.77 -29.59
N HIS A 251 23.04 -14.99 -29.62
CA HIS A 251 24.29 -15.33 -30.29
C HIS A 251 24.13 -15.81 -31.74
N GLN A 252 22.91 -16.01 -32.26
CA GLN A 252 22.72 -16.76 -33.52
C GLN A 252 21.46 -16.40 -34.33
N VAL A 253 20.84 -15.24 -34.09
CA VAL A 253 19.73 -14.84 -34.96
C VAL A 253 20.33 -14.25 -36.24
N ASP A 254 20.03 -14.89 -37.36
CA ASP A 254 20.45 -14.45 -38.69
C ASP A 254 19.90 -13.04 -38.93
N SER A 255 20.79 -12.07 -39.13
CA SER A 255 20.41 -10.66 -39.24
C SER A 255 19.45 -10.42 -40.41
N GLU A 256 19.50 -11.27 -41.44
CA GLU A 256 18.54 -11.30 -42.54
C GLU A 256 17.13 -11.67 -42.08
N GLN A 257 16.98 -12.65 -41.18
CA GLN A 257 15.67 -13.07 -40.67
C GLN A 257 15.03 -12.01 -39.76
N ILE A 258 15.82 -11.30 -38.95
CA ILE A 258 15.29 -10.19 -38.14
C ILE A 258 14.77 -9.09 -39.05
N LYS A 259 15.54 -8.75 -40.09
CA LYS A 259 15.18 -7.71 -41.06
C LYS A 259 13.91 -8.05 -41.84
N GLU A 260 13.78 -9.30 -42.33
CA GLU A 260 12.54 -9.76 -42.97
C GLU A 260 11.33 -9.67 -42.03
N CYS A 261 11.52 -9.94 -40.73
CA CYS A 261 10.47 -9.83 -39.73
C CYS A 261 10.05 -8.36 -39.50
N ILE A 262 11.03 -7.44 -39.40
CA ILE A 262 10.79 -5.99 -39.32
C ILE A 262 10.02 -5.50 -40.55
N ASP A 263 10.47 -5.86 -41.76
CA ASP A 263 9.85 -5.43 -43.02
C ASP A 263 8.41 -5.92 -43.13
N ARG A 264 8.15 -7.17 -42.70
CA ARG A 264 6.81 -7.77 -42.71
C ARG A 264 5.86 -7.10 -41.71
N ILE A 265 6.31 -6.80 -40.50
CA ILE A 265 5.50 -6.10 -39.49
C ILE A 265 5.26 -4.65 -39.90
N SER A 266 6.25 -4.00 -40.51
CA SER A 266 6.13 -2.63 -41.02
C SER A 266 5.14 -2.54 -42.19
N TRP A 267 5.13 -3.55 -43.08
CA TRP A 267 4.17 -3.64 -44.18
C TRP A 267 2.72 -3.86 -43.70
N LEU A 268 2.52 -4.64 -42.63
CA LEU A 268 1.18 -4.89 -42.06
C LEU A 268 0.59 -3.68 -41.31
N ASN A 269 1.41 -2.69 -40.96
CA ASN A 269 1.00 -1.47 -40.25
C ASN A 269 0.77 -0.26 -41.17
N ASN A 270 1.04 -0.38 -42.48
CA ASN A 270 0.69 0.60 -43.52
C ASN A 270 -0.60 0.19 -44.24
#